data_AF-A0A4R5APU1-F1
#
_entry.id   AF-A0A4R5APU1-F1
#
_cell.length_a   1.000
_cell.length_b   1.000
_cell.length_c   1.000
_cell.angle_alpha   90.00
_cell.angle_beta   90.00
_cell.angle_gamma   90.00
#
_symmetry.space_group_name_H-M   'P 1'
#
loop_
_entity.id
_entity.type
_entity.pdbx_description
1 polymer ?
#
loop_
_entity_poly.entity_id
_entity_poly.type
_entity_poly.pdbx_seq_one_letter_code
_entity_poly.pdbx_strand_id
1 'polypeptide(L)'
;MSGPEEAWRGLIEEFPGWVVEVKDGLGWCASRLVPPGHGGFLGVRADEAGLLRELLHEAAGVDARLALRDLAVELRKCGITATAYDTTLTATGPGGRTQMLTCRLGLFRWLAGGRVIGPIEDPLAAVDAVLASFGDRA
;
A
#
# COMPACT_ATOMS: atom_id res chain seq x y z
N MET A 1 10.93 -29.71 6.82
CA MET A 1 11.02 -28.27 7.08
C MET A 1 10.04 -27.96 8.20
N SER A 2 10.45 -27.17 9.20
CA SER A 2 9.62 -26.92 10.38
C SER A 2 8.57 -25.84 10.10
N GLY A 3 7.33 -26.02 10.59
CA GLY A 3 6.22 -25.07 10.34
C GLY A 3 6.51 -23.60 10.65
N PRO A 4 7.28 -23.25 11.71
CA PRO A 4 7.64 -21.86 12.00
C PRO A 4 8.55 -21.22 10.94
N GLU A 5 9.50 -21.96 10.36
CA GLU A 5 10.41 -21.40 9.35
C GLU A 5 9.68 -21.04 8.05
N GLU A 6 8.73 -21.88 7.63
CA GLU A 6 7.91 -21.65 6.45
C GLU A 6 6.95 -20.47 6.65
N ALA A 7 6.32 -20.38 7.82
CA ALA A 7 5.47 -19.25 8.17
C ALA A 7 6.25 -17.93 8.20
N TRP A 8 7.46 -17.95 8.77
CA TRP A 8 8.35 -16.78 8.79
C TRP A 8 8.72 -16.34 7.38
N ARG A 9 9.11 -17.29 6.52
CA ARG A 9 9.46 -17.01 5.12
C ARG A 9 8.29 -16.37 4.37
N GLY A 10 7.09 -16.95 4.52
CA GLY A 10 5.88 -16.39 3.90
C GLY A 10 5.57 -14.96 4.36
N LEU A 11 5.84 -14.62 5.62
CA LEU A 11 5.63 -13.27 6.14
C LEU A 11 6.64 -12.26 5.56
N ILE A 12 7.94 -12.59 5.51
CA ILE A 12 8.94 -11.65 4.97
C ILE A 12 8.81 -11.45 3.46
N GLU A 13 8.34 -12.46 2.72
CA GLU A 13 8.08 -12.37 1.28
C GLU A 13 6.84 -11.50 1.00
N GLU A 14 5.80 -11.62 1.82
CA GLU A 14 4.56 -10.85 1.68
C GLU A 14 4.71 -9.40 2.16
N PHE A 15 5.56 -9.16 3.17
CA PHE A 15 5.75 -7.86 3.82
C PHE A 15 7.24 -7.44 3.84
N PRO A 16 7.85 -7.15 2.68
CA PRO A 16 9.31 -6.94 2.57
C PRO A 16 9.86 -5.72 3.32
N GLY A 17 9.00 -4.77 3.70
CA GLY A 17 9.36 -3.60 4.51
C GLY A 17 9.36 -3.87 6.02
N TRP A 18 9.04 -5.09 6.46
CA TRP A 18 8.93 -5.45 7.87
C TRP A 18 10.02 -6.44 8.29
N VAL A 19 10.63 -6.17 9.45
CA VAL A 19 11.50 -7.10 10.15
C VAL A 19 10.63 -8.00 11.01
N VAL A 20 10.59 -9.30 10.71
CA VAL A 20 9.83 -10.30 11.45
C VAL A 20 10.77 -11.17 12.29
N GLU A 21 10.46 -11.31 13.58
CA GLU A 21 11.21 -12.11 14.54
C GLU A 21 10.27 -13.08 15.26
N VAL A 22 10.77 -14.28 15.59
CA VAL A 22 10.13 -15.21 16.52
C VAL A 22 10.92 -15.16 17.81
N LYS A 23 10.26 -14.81 18.91
CA LYS A 23 10.90 -14.73 20.23
C LYS A 23 10.43 -15.90 21.09
N ASP A 24 11.38 -16.67 21.61
CA ASP A 24 11.10 -17.81 22.48
C ASP A 24 10.23 -17.39 23.68
N GLY A 25 9.07 -18.04 23.81
CA GLY A 25 8.08 -17.74 24.87
C GLY A 25 7.32 -16.42 24.71
N LEU A 26 7.59 -15.64 23.66
CA LEU A 26 6.93 -14.35 23.38
C LEU A 26 6.16 -14.33 22.05
N GLY A 27 6.26 -15.37 21.24
CA GLY A 27 5.51 -15.49 19.99
C GLY A 27 6.14 -14.68 18.85
N TRP A 28 5.30 -14.19 17.96
CA TRP A 28 5.67 -13.53 16.71
C TRP A 28 5.64 -12.02 16.86
N CYS A 29 6.69 -11.34 16.41
CA CYS A 29 6.70 -9.88 16.35
C CYS A 29 7.21 -9.37 15.01
N ALA A 30 6.66 -8.25 14.56
CA ALA A 30 7.10 -7.56 13.36
C ALA A 30 7.28 -6.08 13.65
N SER A 31 8.30 -5.49 13.04
CA SER A 31 8.60 -4.08 13.19
C SER A 31 9.05 -3.45 11.88
N ARG A 32 8.77 -2.14 11.71
CA ARG A 32 9.36 -1.34 10.64
C ARG A 32 9.57 0.09 11.09
N LEU A 33 10.44 0.80 10.37
CA LEU A 33 10.51 2.24 10.45
C LEU A 33 9.29 2.85 9.75
N VAL A 34 8.73 3.90 10.36
CA VAL A 34 7.69 4.70 9.70
C VAL A 34 8.36 5.59 8.64
N PRO A 35 7.74 5.83 7.47
CA PRO A 35 8.30 6.70 6.45
C PRO A 35 8.73 8.09 6.99
N PRO A 36 9.74 8.73 6.34
CA PRO A 36 10.23 10.05 6.74
C PRO A 36 9.10 11.09 6.90
N GLY A 37 9.19 11.95 7.91
CA GLY A 37 8.19 12.99 8.18
C GLY A 37 7.14 12.63 9.24
N HIS A 38 7.03 11.35 9.60
CA HIS A 38 6.09 10.89 10.64
C HIS A 38 6.78 10.42 11.93
N GLY A 39 8.07 10.08 11.87
CA GLY A 39 8.90 9.70 13.01
C GLY A 39 8.51 8.37 13.67
N GLY A 40 9.49 7.66 14.22
CA GLY A 40 9.25 6.50 15.09
C GLY A 40 9.24 5.13 14.39
N PHE A 41 8.78 4.14 15.15
CA PHE A 41 8.73 2.74 14.76
C PHE A 41 7.30 2.23 14.96
N LEU A 42 6.84 1.35 14.06
CA LEU A 42 5.61 0.61 14.23
C LEU A 42 5.96 -0.85 14.56
N GLY A 43 5.41 -1.35 15.66
CA GLY A 43 5.59 -2.73 16.10
C GLY A 43 4.25 -3.41 16.32
N VAL A 44 4.13 -4.65 15.85
CA VAL A 44 2.99 -5.52 16.10
C VAL A 44 3.47 -6.85 16.65
N ARG A 45 2.65 -7.49 17.48
CA ARG A 45 2.96 -8.77 18.12
C ARG A 45 1.70 -9.63 18.18
N ALA A 46 1.88 -10.93 17.98
CA ALA A 46 0.84 -11.93 18.09
C ALA A 46 1.41 -13.27 18.57
N ASP A 47 0.56 -14.09 19.18
CA ASP A 47 0.96 -15.43 19.63
C ASP A 47 1.09 -16.42 18.46
N GLU A 48 0.40 -16.15 17.35
CA GLU A 48 0.36 -16.99 16.16
C GLU A 48 0.74 -16.21 14.88
N ALA A 49 1.41 -16.89 13.94
CA ALA A 49 1.82 -16.30 12.66
C ALA A 49 0.64 -15.81 11.82
N GLY A 50 -0.50 -16.51 11.86
CA GLY A 50 -1.72 -16.12 11.15
C GLY A 50 -2.27 -14.78 11.63
N LEU A 51 -2.36 -14.60 12.95
CA LEU A 51 -2.79 -13.34 13.54
C LEU A 51 -1.77 -12.21 13.28
N LEU A 52 -0.47 -12.51 13.28
CA LEU A 52 0.54 -11.53 12.88
C LEU A 52 0.32 -11.06 11.43
N ARG A 53 0.03 -11.98 10.50
CA ARG A 53 -0.29 -11.65 9.10
C ARG A 53 -1.49 -10.72 9.00
N GLU A 54 -2.55 -10.98 9.76
CA GLU A 54 -3.75 -10.14 9.79
C GLU A 54 -3.41 -8.71 10.27
N LEU A 55 -2.67 -8.58 11.37
CA LEU A 55 -2.24 -7.27 11.88
C LEU A 55 -1.36 -6.50 10.88
N LEU A 56 -0.50 -7.21 10.14
CA LEU A 56 0.31 -6.62 9.08
C LEU A 56 -0.53 -6.14 7.89
N HIS A 57 -1.58 -6.88 7.52
CA HIS A 57 -2.53 -6.41 6.53
C HIS A 57 -3.33 -5.20 7.00
N GLU A 58 -3.74 -5.16 8.27
CA GLU A 58 -4.40 -3.98 8.85
C GLU A 58 -3.49 -2.76 8.79
N ALA A 59 -2.23 -2.90 9.21
CA ALA A 59 -1.24 -1.83 9.11
C ALA A 59 -1.04 -1.35 7.66
N ALA A 60 -0.92 -2.29 6.71
CA ALA A 60 -0.82 -1.96 5.28
C ALA A 60 -2.10 -1.28 4.74
N GLY A 61 -3.27 -1.61 5.28
CA GLY A 61 -4.54 -0.96 4.94
C GLY A 61 -4.60 0.50 5.40
N VAL A 62 -4.06 0.81 6.58
CA VAL A 62 -3.93 2.19 7.06
C VAL A 62 -3.02 2.99 6.14
N ASP A 63 -1.84 2.46 5.79
CA ASP A 63 -0.93 3.13 4.84
C ASP A 63 -1.60 3.37 3.50
N ALA A 64 -2.30 2.35 2.97
CA ALA A 64 -2.98 2.44 1.69
C ALA A 64 -4.04 3.56 1.69
N ARG A 65 -4.82 3.67 2.78
CA ARG A 65 -5.84 4.72 2.90
C ARG A 65 -5.23 6.12 2.93
N LEU A 66 -4.10 6.30 3.63
CA LEU A 66 -3.36 7.57 3.65
C LEU A 66 -2.77 7.88 2.27
N ALA A 67 -2.07 6.93 1.67
CA ALA A 67 -1.45 7.08 0.36
C ALA A 67 -2.46 7.41 -0.74
N LEU A 68 -3.65 6.81 -0.72
CA LEU A 68 -4.72 7.14 -1.68
C LEU A 68 -5.22 8.58 -1.48
N ARG A 69 -5.31 9.08 -0.24
CA ARG A 69 -5.70 10.47 0.01
C ARG A 69 -4.65 11.45 -0.49
N ASP A 70 -3.38 11.14 -0.27
CA ASP A 70 -2.26 11.98 -0.74
C ASP A 70 -2.22 11.98 -2.27
N LEU A 71 -2.34 10.82 -2.91
CA LEU A 71 -2.46 10.73 -4.36
C LEU A 71 -3.65 11.53 -4.91
N ALA A 72 -4.80 11.50 -4.23
CA ALA A 72 -5.95 12.33 -4.63
C ALA A 72 -5.66 13.83 -4.54
N VAL A 73 -4.85 14.27 -3.57
CA VAL A 73 -4.41 15.67 -3.48
C VAL A 73 -3.51 16.01 -4.65
N GLU A 74 -2.51 15.18 -4.96
CA GLU A 74 -1.59 15.44 -6.08
C GLU A 74 -2.31 15.45 -7.44
N LEU A 75 -3.20 14.49 -7.70
CA LEU A 75 -4.00 14.46 -8.92
C LEU A 75 -4.87 15.71 -9.09
N ARG A 76 -5.43 16.23 -7.99
CA ARG A 76 -6.22 17.48 -8.03
C ARG A 76 -5.37 18.70 -8.37
N LYS A 77 -4.11 18.76 -7.96
CA LYS A 77 -3.18 19.82 -8.39
C LYS A 77 -2.94 19.79 -9.90
N CYS A 78 -3.08 18.62 -10.53
CA CYS A 78 -2.99 18.43 -11.99
C CYS A 78 -4.32 18.62 -12.74
N GLY A 79 -5.39 19.09 -12.07
CA GLY A 79 -6.69 19.31 -12.69
C GLY A 79 -7.54 18.05 -12.87
N ILE A 80 -7.16 16.92 -12.25
CA ILE A 80 -7.96 15.69 -12.25
C ILE A 80 -8.94 15.74 -11.08
N THR A 81 -10.21 15.40 -11.33
CA THR A 81 -11.16 15.21 -10.23
C THR A 81 -10.86 13.88 -9.55
N ALA A 82 -10.33 13.91 -8.33
CA ALA A 82 -9.94 12.70 -7.61
C ALA A 82 -10.65 12.59 -6.24
N THR A 83 -11.24 11.42 -5.99
CA THR A 83 -11.90 11.09 -4.71
C THR A 83 -11.34 9.78 -4.19
N ALA A 84 -10.79 9.81 -2.97
CA ALA A 84 -10.33 8.62 -2.26
C ALA A 84 -11.46 8.08 -1.37
N TYR A 85 -11.71 6.79 -1.48
CA TYR A 85 -12.55 5.98 -0.60
C TYR A 85 -11.65 5.15 0.32
N ASP A 86 -12.24 4.22 1.05
CA ASP A 86 -11.50 3.39 2.02
C ASP A 86 -10.28 2.68 1.39
N THR A 87 -10.52 1.91 0.31
CA THR A 87 -9.50 1.07 -0.33
C THR A 87 -9.28 1.39 -1.81
N THR A 88 -9.97 2.40 -2.32
CA THR A 88 -9.96 2.76 -3.75
C THR A 88 -9.90 4.26 -3.96
N LEU A 89 -9.48 4.67 -5.15
CA LEU A 89 -9.52 6.05 -5.61
C LEU A 89 -10.14 6.10 -7.00
N THR A 90 -11.06 7.04 -7.21
CA THR A 90 -11.60 7.38 -8.53
C THR A 90 -10.94 8.65 -9.03
N ALA A 91 -10.38 8.61 -10.23
CA ALA A 91 -9.77 9.75 -10.92
C ALA A 91 -10.52 10.01 -12.24
N THR A 92 -11.12 11.18 -12.38
CA THR A 92 -11.85 11.59 -13.58
C THR A 92 -11.08 12.69 -14.29
N GLY A 93 -10.60 12.37 -15.49
CA GLY A 93 -9.84 13.27 -16.35
C GLY A 93 -10.69 13.94 -17.43
N PRO A 94 -10.04 14.63 -18.38
CA PRO A 94 -10.71 15.29 -19.50
C PRO A 94 -11.61 14.35 -20.31
N GLY A 95 -12.76 14.86 -20.74
CA GLY A 95 -13.78 14.09 -21.47
C GLY A 95 -14.60 13.14 -20.58
N GLY A 96 -14.53 13.29 -19.25
CA GLY A 96 -15.34 12.52 -18.30
C GLY A 96 -14.89 11.07 -18.11
N ARG A 97 -13.75 10.68 -18.69
CA ARG A 97 -13.17 9.34 -18.51
C ARG A 97 -12.73 9.17 -17.06
N THR A 98 -13.14 8.06 -16.45
CA THR A 98 -12.81 7.74 -15.06
C THR A 98 -11.93 6.50 -14.99
N GLN A 99 -10.86 6.61 -14.23
CA GLN A 99 -9.99 5.51 -13.85
C GLN A 99 -10.20 5.18 -12.37
N MET A 100 -10.05 3.91 -12.03
CA MET A 100 -10.13 3.43 -10.66
C MET A 100 -8.80 2.82 -10.25
N LEU A 101 -8.37 3.17 -9.05
CA LEU A 101 -7.12 2.75 -8.45
C LEU A 101 -7.35 2.10 -7.11
N THR A 102 -6.40 1.28 -6.69
CA THR A 102 -6.32 0.74 -5.32
C THR A 102 -4.87 0.79 -4.86
N CYS A 103 -4.65 0.64 -3.56
CA CYS A 103 -3.33 0.53 -2.98
C CYS A 103 -3.30 -0.71 -2.08
N ARG A 104 -2.29 -1.56 -2.27
CA ARG A 104 -2.10 -2.77 -1.45
C ARG A 104 -0.62 -3.05 -1.29
N LEU A 105 -0.21 -3.33 -0.05
CA LEU A 105 1.17 -3.68 0.32
C LEU A 105 2.18 -2.65 -0.23
N GLY A 106 1.92 -1.36 0.01
CA GLY A 106 2.82 -0.26 -0.38
C GLY A 106 2.84 0.06 -1.88
N LEU A 107 1.91 -0.48 -2.67
CA LEU A 107 1.90 -0.30 -4.12
C LEU A 107 0.54 0.20 -4.63
N PHE A 108 0.56 1.30 -5.39
CA PHE A 108 -0.56 1.76 -6.19
C PHE A 108 -0.75 0.88 -7.42
N ARG A 109 -2.01 0.58 -7.75
CA ARG A 109 -2.40 -0.29 -8.85
C ARG A 109 -3.66 0.21 -9.53
N TRP A 110 -3.80 -0.10 -10.81
CA TRP A 110 -5.10 -0.05 -11.47
C TRP A 110 -6.04 -1.07 -10.84
N LEU A 111 -7.25 -0.64 -10.48
CA LEU A 111 -8.27 -1.56 -10.00
C LEU A 111 -8.65 -2.56 -11.11
N ALA A 112 -8.75 -2.07 -12.35
CA ALA A 112 -8.88 -2.91 -13.52
C ALA A 112 -7.52 -3.56 -13.87
N GLY A 113 -7.44 -4.87 -13.80
CA GLY A 113 -6.26 -5.65 -14.23
C GLY A 113 -5.08 -5.68 -13.24
N GLY A 114 -5.12 -4.92 -12.14
CA GLY A 114 -4.16 -5.06 -11.02
C GLY A 114 -2.72 -4.62 -11.31
N ARG A 115 -2.46 -4.05 -12.50
CA ARG A 115 -1.13 -3.58 -12.91
C ARG A 115 -0.65 -2.48 -11.95
N VAL A 116 0.59 -2.62 -11.48
CA VAL A 116 1.28 -1.65 -10.63
C VAL A 116 1.58 -0.39 -11.42
N ILE A 117 1.40 0.76 -10.76
CA ILE A 117 1.70 2.08 -11.33
C ILE A 117 2.71 2.88 -10.51
N GLY A 118 3.04 2.44 -9.29
CA GLY A 118 4.07 3.08 -8.47
C GLY A 118 4.01 2.62 -7.01
N PRO A 119 5.10 2.82 -6.26
CA PRO A 119 5.12 2.64 -4.81
C PRO A 119 4.47 3.82 -4.08
N ILE A 120 4.03 3.64 -2.84
CA ILE A 120 3.45 4.72 -2.03
C ILE A 120 4.48 5.79 -1.64
N GLU A 121 5.76 5.42 -1.63
CA GLU A 121 6.89 6.30 -1.33
C GLU A 121 7.20 7.27 -2.48
N ASP A 122 6.67 7.01 -3.69
CA ASP A 122 6.76 7.89 -4.85
C ASP A 122 5.37 8.13 -5.49
N PRO A 123 4.53 8.99 -4.87
CA PRO A 123 3.22 9.31 -5.40
C PRO A 123 3.26 9.96 -6.79
N LEU A 124 4.36 10.62 -7.16
CA LEU A 124 4.48 11.32 -8.44
C LEU A 124 4.54 10.33 -9.61
N ALA A 125 5.22 9.19 -9.44
CA ALA A 125 5.17 8.11 -10.44
C ALA A 125 3.73 7.63 -10.71
N ALA A 126 2.91 7.52 -9.66
CA ALA A 126 1.50 7.16 -9.79
C ALA A 126 0.68 8.28 -10.46
N VAL A 127 0.97 9.55 -10.17
CA VAL A 127 0.36 10.71 -10.86
C VAL A 127 0.65 10.64 -12.36
N ASP A 128 1.91 10.47 -12.75
CA ASP A 128 2.31 10.42 -14.17
C ASP A 128 1.61 9.28 -14.92
N ALA A 129 1.53 8.10 -14.29
CA ALA A 129 0.79 6.97 -14.86
C ALA A 129 -0.70 7.28 -15.06
N VAL A 130 -1.32 8.01 -14.13
CA VAL A 130 -2.72 8.43 -14.24
C VAL A 130 -2.91 9.46 -15.34
N LEU A 131 -2.06 10.48 -15.41
CA LEU A 131 -2.13 11.50 -16.46
C LEU A 131 -1.94 10.87 -17.85
N ALA A 132 -0.95 9.98 -17.99
CA ALA A 132 -0.71 9.24 -19.23
C ALA A 132 -1.93 8.41 -19.66
N SER A 133 -2.68 7.83 -18.72
CA SER A 133 -3.90 7.06 -19.03
C SER A 133 -5.03 7.90 -19.66
N PHE A 134 -4.95 9.23 -19.53
CA PHE A 134 -5.85 10.17 -20.21
C PHE A 134 -5.22 10.78 -21.47
N GLY A 135 -3.93 10.62 -21.71
CA GLY A 135 -3.21 11.19 -22.86
C GLY A 135 -3.56 10.54 -24.21
N ASP A 136 -4.07 9.31 -24.21
CA ASP A 136 -4.39 8.60 -25.45
C ASP A 136 -5.84 8.84 -25.89
N ARG A 137 -6.02 9.81 -26.79
CA ARG A 137 -6.92 9.86 -27.96
C ARG A 137 -6.95 11.29 -28.52
N ALA A 138 -6.04 11.56 -29.46
CA ALA A 138 -6.26 12.52 -30.53
C ALA A 138 -6.63 11.75 -31.80
#